data_AF-A0A6V7HV72-F1
#
_entry.id   AF-A0A6V7HV72-F1
#
_cell.length_a   1.000
_cell.length_b   1.000
_cell.length_c   1.000
_cell.angle_alpha   90.00
_cell.angle_beta   90.00
_cell.angle_gamma   90.00
#
_symmetry.space_group_name_H-M   'P 1'
#
loop_
_entity.id
_entity.type
_entity.pdbx_description
1 polymer ?
#
loop_
_entity_poly.entity_id
_entity_poly.type
_entity_poly.pdbx_seq_one_letter_code
_entity_poly.pdbx_strand_id
1 'polypeptide(L)'
;EALGAIGDEESISILEEYSKDPVIEVAETCQLALTRIKWLKEKKNDSHNLPENPYASVDPAPPYPIKNVDELKKILMDEKAPLFERYRAMFSLRNLRTKESVIALGE
;
A
#
# COMPACT_ATOMS: atom_id res chain seq x y z
N GLU A 1 9.87 -7.03 -1.55
CA GLU A 1 9.27 -6.22 -0.47
C GLU A 1 10.29 -5.44 0.38
N ALA A 2 11.28 -6.08 1.01
CA ALA A 2 12.20 -5.42 1.93
C ALA A 2 12.90 -4.16 1.35
N LEU A 3 13.29 -4.20 0.08
CA LEU A 3 13.88 -3.06 -0.65
C LEU A 3 12.95 -1.83 -0.67
N GLY A 4 11.65 -2.06 -0.89
CA GLY A 4 10.64 -1.00 -0.82
C GLY A 4 10.38 -0.50 0.60
N ALA A 5 10.46 -1.40 1.59
CA ALA A 5 10.27 -1.06 3.00
C ALA A 5 11.35 -0.12 3.53
N ILE A 6 12.61 -0.34 3.13
CA ILE A 6 13.74 0.53 3.51
C ILE A 6 13.91 1.74 2.58
N GLY A 7 13.15 1.82 1.49
CA GLY A 7 13.22 2.92 0.54
C GLY A 7 14.52 2.94 -0.27
N ASP A 8 15.09 1.77 -0.61
CA ASP A 8 16.39 1.66 -1.29
C ASP A 8 16.33 2.13 -2.75
N GLU A 9 16.84 3.34 -3.02
CA GLU A 9 16.87 3.92 -4.37
C GLU A 9 17.85 3.18 -5.31
N GLU A 10 18.86 2.49 -4.79
CA GLU A 10 19.82 1.73 -5.62
C GLU A 10 19.13 0.52 -6.27
N SER A 11 18.07 0.00 -5.64
CA SER A 11 17.29 -1.12 -6.16
C SER A 11 16.27 -0.75 -7.24
N ILE A 12 16.09 0.53 -7.59
CA ILE A 12 15.04 0.93 -8.55
C ILE A 12 15.20 0.21 -9.89
N SER A 13 16.43 0.14 -10.43
CA SER A 13 16.65 -0.49 -11.73
C SER A 13 16.29 -1.97 -11.74
N ILE A 14 16.67 -2.72 -10.69
CA ILE A 14 16.36 -4.15 -10.60
C ILE A 14 14.87 -4.40 -10.37
N LEU A 15 14.22 -3.54 -9.57
CA LEU A 15 12.78 -3.64 -9.36
C LEU A 15 12.00 -3.28 -10.64
N GLU A 16 12.47 -2.34 -11.46
CA GLU A 16 11.85 -2.01 -12.75
C GLU A 16 11.97 -3.16 -13.76
N GLU A 17 13.12 -3.85 -13.78
CA GLU A 17 13.33 -5.05 -14.58
C GLU A 17 12.32 -6.15 -14.21
N TYR A 18 12.22 -6.48 -12.92
CA TYR A 18 11.32 -7.53 -12.44
C TYR A 18 9.86 -7.12 -12.27
N SER A 19 9.51 -5.84 -12.46
CA SER A 19 8.11 -5.37 -12.42
C SER A 19 7.22 -5.98 -13.52
N LYS A 20 7.84 -6.63 -14.52
CA LYS A 20 7.18 -7.31 -15.65
C LYS A 20 7.50 -8.80 -15.69
N ASP A 21 7.94 -9.37 -14.56
CA ASP A 21 8.26 -10.79 -14.47
C ASP A 21 7.05 -11.66 -14.82
N PRO A 22 7.22 -12.80 -15.53
CA PRO A 22 6.12 -13.71 -15.82
C PRO A 22 5.45 -14.31 -14.56
N VAL A 23 6.15 -14.35 -13.43
CA VAL A 23 5.59 -14.74 -12.14
C VAL A 23 4.90 -13.52 -11.51
N ILE A 24 3.58 -13.57 -11.44
CA ILE A 24 2.76 -12.42 -11.01
C ILE A 24 3.14 -11.94 -9.61
N GLU A 25 3.42 -12.86 -8.69
CA GLU A 25 3.82 -12.53 -7.32
C GLU A 25 5.13 -11.73 -7.28
N VAL A 26 6.07 -12.04 -8.18
CA VAL A 26 7.34 -11.30 -8.32
C VAL A 26 7.07 -9.93 -8.92
N ALA A 27 6.31 -9.87 -10.01
CA ALA A 27 5.98 -8.63 -10.71
C ALA A 27 5.25 -7.65 -9.79
N GLU A 28 4.17 -8.08 -9.14
CA GLU A 28 3.35 -7.27 -8.24
C GLU A 28 4.14 -6.81 -7.01
N THR A 29 4.98 -7.69 -6.44
CA THR A 29 5.86 -7.33 -5.32
C THR A 29 6.86 -6.24 -5.70
N CYS A 30 7.44 -6.33 -6.90
CA CYS A 30 8.38 -5.33 -7.40
C CYS A 30 7.65 -4.01 -7.71
N GLN A 31 6.45 -4.06 -8.28
CA GLN A 31 5.61 -2.88 -8.52
C GLN A 31 5.23 -2.16 -7.22
N LEU A 32 4.85 -2.90 -6.17
CA LEU A 32 4.58 -2.34 -4.85
C LEU A 32 5.82 -1.67 -4.25
N ALA A 33 6.97 -2.36 -4.30
CA ALA A 33 8.23 -1.80 -3.78
C ALA A 33 8.65 -0.52 -4.51
N LEU A 34 8.57 -0.50 -5.85
CA LEU A 34 8.84 0.70 -6.66
C LEU A 34 7.92 1.85 -6.30
N THR A 35 6.61 1.58 -6.25
CA THR A 35 5.61 2.59 -5.94
C THR A 35 5.82 3.14 -4.54
N ARG A 36 6.21 2.28 -3.59
CA ARG A 36 6.54 2.69 -2.23
C ARG A 36 7.77 3.60 -2.16
N ILE A 37 8.85 3.26 -2.86
CA ILE A 37 10.07 4.09 -2.95
C ILE A 37 9.74 5.46 -3.56
N LYS A 38 9.02 5.47 -4.68
CA LYS A 38 8.57 6.71 -5.35
C LYS A 38 7.71 7.57 -4.42
N TRP A 39 6.76 6.95 -3.71
CA TRP A 39 5.93 7.64 -2.73
C TRP A 39 6.76 8.25 -1.59
N LEU A 40 7.72 7.51 -1.02
CA LEU A 40 8.58 8.00 0.06
C LEU A 40 9.42 9.21 -0.37
N LYS A 41 9.83 9.25 -1.64
CA LYS A 41 10.57 10.37 -2.23
C LYS A 41 9.70 11.61 -2.40
N GLU A 42 8.48 11.44 -2.93
CA GLU A 42 7.56 12.55 -3.20
C GLU A 42 6.92 13.12 -1.92
N LYS A 43 6.64 12.28 -0.92
CA LYS A 43 5.84 12.63 0.27
C LYS A 43 6.67 12.85 1.54
N LYS A 44 7.98 13.09 1.43
CA LYS A 44 8.90 13.29 2.57
C LYS A 44 8.46 14.36 3.58
N ASN A 45 7.55 15.27 3.20
CA ASN A 45 7.08 16.38 4.04
C ASN A 45 5.55 16.41 4.30
N ASP A 46 4.77 15.45 3.80
CA ASP A 46 3.29 15.57 3.75
C ASP A 46 2.57 14.35 4.39
N SER A 47 3.29 13.59 5.22
CA SER A 47 2.76 12.48 6.02
C SER A 47 1.95 12.93 7.24
N HIS A 48 1.89 14.23 7.55
CA HIS A 48 1.17 14.77 8.72
C HIS A 48 -0.34 14.51 8.68
N ASN A 49 -0.91 14.25 7.51
CA ASN A 49 -2.35 14.00 7.33
C ASN A 49 -2.72 12.52 7.23
N LEU A 50 -1.74 11.61 7.39
CA LEU A 50 -2.02 10.18 7.36
C LEU A 50 -2.47 9.67 8.74
N PRO A 51 -3.47 8.78 8.80
CA PRO A 51 -3.80 8.08 10.02
C PRO A 51 -2.59 7.32 10.57
N GLU A 52 -2.42 7.36 11.88
CA GLU A 52 -1.39 6.58 12.58
C GLU A 52 -1.59 5.08 12.33
N ASN A 53 -0.49 4.34 12.19
CA ASN A 53 -0.49 2.88 12.18
C ASN A 53 -0.37 2.36 13.62
N PRO A 54 -1.43 1.78 14.22
CA PRO A 54 -1.41 1.33 15.61
C PRO A 54 -0.64 0.01 15.81
N TYR A 55 -0.15 -0.62 14.73
CA TYR A 55 0.51 -1.94 14.76
C TYR A 55 2.04 -1.86 14.65
N ALA A 56 2.60 -0.65 14.51
CA ALA A 56 4.04 -0.42 14.32
C ALA A 56 4.67 -1.26 13.18
N SER A 57 3.86 -1.64 12.19
CA SER A 57 4.30 -2.40 11.01
C SER A 57 4.86 -1.49 9.93
N VAL A 58 5.77 -2.03 9.11
CA VAL A 58 6.22 -1.39 7.87
C VAL A 58 5.37 -1.94 6.73
N ASP A 59 4.29 -1.24 6.41
CA ASP A 59 3.35 -1.68 5.39
C ASP A 59 3.86 -1.38 3.97
N PRO A 60 3.58 -2.24 2.98
CA PRO A 60 3.95 -2.02 1.57
C PRO A 60 3.34 -0.76 0.95
N ALA A 61 2.23 -0.26 1.49
CA ALA A 61 1.58 0.97 1.06
C ALA A 61 1.12 1.80 2.28
N PRO A 62 1.18 3.14 2.21
CA PRO A 62 0.66 4.01 3.27
C PRO A 62 -0.87 3.96 3.33
N PRO A 63 -1.51 4.24 4.48
CA PRO A 63 -2.96 4.36 4.52
C PRO A 63 -3.46 5.55 3.66
N TYR A 64 -4.76 5.59 3.39
CA TYR A 64 -5.44 6.77 2.89
C TYR A 64 -5.68 7.77 4.02
N PRO A 65 -5.78 9.08 3.70
CA PRO A 65 -6.22 10.10 4.65
C PRO A 65 -7.72 9.96 5.00
N ILE A 66 -8.52 9.37 4.10
CA ILE A 66 -9.96 9.16 4.30
C ILE A 66 -10.23 7.97 5.24
N LYS A 67 -11.26 8.10 6.07
CA LYS A 67 -11.68 7.09 7.07
C LYS A 67 -13.04 6.44 6.76
N ASN A 68 -13.61 6.71 5.59
CA ASN A 68 -14.93 6.18 5.22
C ASN A 68 -14.81 4.69 4.84
N VAL A 69 -15.46 3.82 5.62
CA VAL A 69 -15.38 2.36 5.43
C VAL A 69 -15.95 1.94 4.07
N ASP A 70 -17.06 2.52 3.62
CA ASP A 70 -17.71 2.14 2.36
C ASP A 70 -16.85 2.51 1.15
N GLU A 71 -16.20 3.67 1.16
CA GLU A 71 -15.28 4.10 0.11
C GLU A 71 -14.03 3.23 0.07
N LEU A 72 -13.42 2.97 1.23
CA LEU A 72 -12.24 2.12 1.32
C LEU A 72 -12.55 0.68 0.88
N LYS A 73 -13.70 0.14 1.27
CA LYS A 73 -14.17 -1.17 0.82
C LYS A 73 -14.35 -1.23 -0.69
N LYS A 74 -14.97 -0.21 -1.30
CA LYS A 74 -15.11 -0.13 -2.76
C LYS A 74 -13.76 -0.18 -3.48
N ILE A 75 -12.76 0.53 -2.96
CA ILE A 75 -11.40 0.50 -3.53
C ILE A 75 -10.76 -0.88 -3.35
N LEU A 76 -10.87 -1.47 -2.15
CA LEU A 76 -10.28 -2.78 -1.86
C LEU A 76 -10.81 -3.89 -2.79
N MET A 77 -12.11 -3.85 -3.07
CA MET A 77 -12.82 -4.83 -3.90
C MET A 77 -12.78 -4.54 -5.40
N ASP A 78 -12.21 -3.40 -5.83
CA ASP A 78 -12.07 -3.09 -7.25
C ASP A 78 -10.86 -3.83 -7.84
N GLU A 79 -11.11 -4.96 -8.50
CA GLU A 79 -10.08 -5.75 -9.18
C GLU A 79 -9.37 -4.99 -10.32
N LYS A 80 -9.95 -3.90 -10.81
CA LYS A 80 -9.34 -3.04 -11.84
C LYS A 80 -8.48 -1.94 -11.23
N ALA A 81 -8.60 -1.68 -9.92
CA ALA A 81 -7.77 -0.71 -9.25
C ALA A 81 -6.32 -1.22 -9.13
N PRO A 82 -5.31 -0.32 -9.22
CA PRO A 82 -3.93 -0.71 -9.00
C PRO A 82 -3.74 -1.37 -7.63
N LEU A 83 -2.91 -2.42 -7.57
CA LEU A 83 -2.66 -3.18 -6.35
C LEU A 83 -2.22 -2.29 -5.18
N PHE A 84 -1.41 -1.28 -5.46
CA PHE A 84 -0.99 -0.28 -4.46
C PHE A 84 -2.20 0.39 -3.81
N GLU A 85 -3.17 0.89 -4.58
CA GLU A 85 -4.36 1.57 -4.06
C GLU A 85 -5.25 0.62 -3.24
N ARG A 86 -5.38 -0.65 -3.67
CA ARG A 86 -6.07 -1.69 -2.90
C ARG A 86 -5.38 -1.96 -1.55
N TYR A 87 -4.04 -2.00 -1.53
CA TYR A 87 -3.26 -2.14 -0.30
C TYR A 87 -3.43 -0.94 0.64
N ARG A 88 -3.45 0.29 0.10
CA ARG A 88 -3.73 1.49 0.89
C ARG A 88 -5.11 1.40 1.54
N ALA A 89 -6.12 0.93 0.81
CA ALA A 89 -7.46 0.74 1.33
C ALA A 89 -7.51 -0.31 2.45
N MET A 90 -6.89 -1.47 2.22
CA MET A 90 -6.77 -2.55 3.19
C MET A 90 -6.13 -2.09 4.50
N PHE A 91 -4.97 -1.42 4.44
CA PHE A 91 -4.30 -0.93 5.65
C PHE A 91 -5.05 0.21 6.33
N SER A 92 -5.78 1.03 5.58
CA SER A 92 -6.68 2.03 6.16
C SER A 92 -7.79 1.35 6.98
N LEU A 93 -8.49 0.37 6.40
CA LEU A 93 -9.53 -0.40 7.09
C LEU A 93 -8.99 -1.12 8.33
N ARG A 94 -7.80 -1.73 8.23
CA ARG A 94 -7.11 -2.35 9.37
C ARG A 94 -6.88 -1.34 10.49
N ASN A 95 -6.40 -0.15 10.16
CA ASN A 95 -6.04 0.88 11.13
C ASN A 95 -7.27 1.54 11.79
N LEU A 96 -8.46 1.48 11.17
CA LEU A 96 -9.71 2.01 11.75
C LEU A 96 -10.15 1.27 13.02
N ARG A 97 -9.91 -0.05 13.11
CA ARG A 97 -10.24 -0.89 14.27
C ARG A 97 -11.72 -0.81 14.70
N THR A 98 -12.65 -0.63 13.76
CA THR A 98 -14.08 -0.64 14.04
C THR A 98 -14.71 -1.96 13.62
N LYS A 99 -15.92 -2.25 14.09
CA LYS A 99 -16.64 -3.47 13.70
C LYS A 99 -16.90 -3.49 12.19
N GLU A 100 -17.28 -2.35 11.64
CA GLU A 100 -17.58 -2.16 10.22
C GLU A 100 -16.33 -2.37 9.37
N SER A 101 -15.17 -1.88 9.81
CA SER A 101 -13.91 -2.06 9.06
C SER A 101 -13.43 -3.51 9.08
N VAL A 102 -13.64 -4.22 10.18
CA VAL A 102 -13.33 -5.67 10.28
C VAL A 102 -14.26 -6.48 9.37
N ILE A 103 -15.56 -6.16 9.33
CA ILE A 103 -16.50 -6.81 8.40
C ILE A 103 -16.07 -6.56 6.96
N ALA A 104 -15.77 -5.30 6.60
CA ALA A 104 -15.34 -4.94 5.25
C ALA A 104 -14.06 -5.65 4.78
N LEU A 105 -13.17 -6.02 5.70
CA LEU A 105 -11.94 -6.78 5.41
C LEU A 105 -12.17 -8.28 5.23
N GLY A 106 -13.25 -8.83 5.78
CA GLY A 106 -13.55 -10.26 5.78
C GLY A 106 -14.59 -10.68 4.74
N GLU A 107 -15.11 -9.74 3.95
CA GLU A 107 -15.98 -10.01 2.80
C GLU A 107 -15.19 -10.48 1.58
#